data_AF-A0A7S3H719-F1
#
_entry.id   AF-A0A7S3H719-F1
#
_cell.length_a   1.000
_cell.length_b   1.000
_cell.length_c   1.000
_cell.angle_alpha   90.00
_cell.angle_beta   90.00
_cell.angle_gamma   90.00
#
_symmetry.space_group_name_H-M   'P 1'
#
loop_
_entity.id
_entity.type
_entity.pdbx_description
1 polymer ?
#
loop_
_entity_poly.entity_id
_entity_poly.type
_entity_poly.pdbx_seq_one_letter_code
_entity_poly.pdbx_strand_id
1 'polypeptide(L)'
;PYYCAGAVLGHLKELGFESVYNKCEDFYEVVRQGRVPKHDVVVTNPPYSGDHVEKLLEWCRTNGKPFFLLMPNHFCSKPYYETALGDASGMLYLFPRKRYVYWTPKGLRTK
;
A
#
# COMPACT_ATOMS: atom_id res chain seq x y z
N PRO A 1 1.41 8.08 -8.71
CA PRO A 1 -0.01 8.33 -8.38
C PRO A 1 -0.84 7.06 -8.08
N TYR A 2 -1.48 7.03 -6.91
CA TYR A 2 -2.32 5.92 -6.45
C TYR A 2 -3.76 6.22 -6.89
N TYR A 3 -4.12 5.83 -8.10
CA TYR A 3 -5.49 6.01 -8.58
C TYR A 3 -6.32 4.76 -8.28
N CYS A 4 -7.54 4.98 -7.77
CA CYS A 4 -8.41 3.91 -7.31
C CYS A 4 -9.81 4.04 -7.93
N ALA A 5 -10.42 2.91 -8.28
CA ALA A 5 -11.82 2.85 -8.75
C ALA A 5 -12.85 2.82 -7.61
N GLY A 6 -12.42 2.87 -6.35
CA GLY A 6 -13.29 3.02 -5.17
C GLY A 6 -13.85 1.74 -4.53
N ALA A 7 -13.72 0.57 -5.18
CA ALA A 7 -14.29 -0.70 -4.68
C ALA A 7 -13.84 -1.07 -3.25
N VAL A 8 -12.62 -0.68 -2.86
CA VAL A 8 -12.07 -0.94 -1.52
C VAL A 8 -12.88 -0.28 -0.40
N LEU A 9 -13.59 0.83 -0.69
CA LEU A 9 -14.47 1.49 0.28
C LEU A 9 -15.60 0.56 0.72
N GLY A 10 -16.21 -0.16 -0.22
CA GLY A 10 -17.27 -1.13 0.07
C GLY A 10 -16.76 -2.31 0.89
N HIS A 11 -15.66 -2.93 0.44
CA HIS A 11 -15.09 -4.09 1.13
C HIS A 11 -14.64 -3.77 2.56
N LEU A 12 -13.98 -2.62 2.78
CA LEU A 12 -13.56 -2.24 4.13
C LEU A 12 -14.76 -1.87 5.02
N LYS A 13 -15.80 -1.25 4.45
CA LYS A 13 -17.05 -1.01 5.19
C LYS A 13 -17.73 -2.31 5.63
N GLU A 14 -17.78 -3.32 4.77
CA GLU A 14 -18.31 -4.66 5.10
C GLU A 14 -17.52 -5.35 6.22
N LEU A 15 -16.21 -5.05 6.33
CA LEU A 15 -15.35 -5.51 7.42
C LEU A 15 -15.48 -4.69 8.71
N GLY A 16 -16.33 -3.66 8.74
CA GLY A 16 -16.58 -2.81 9.91
C GLY A 16 -15.75 -1.53 10.00
N PHE A 17 -15.00 -1.17 8.95
CA PHE A 17 -14.31 0.12 8.91
C PHE A 17 -15.28 1.23 8.49
N GLU A 18 -15.64 2.08 9.45
CA GLU A 18 -16.63 3.15 9.24
C GLU A 18 -16.04 4.39 8.54
N SER A 19 -14.73 4.61 8.67
CA SER A 19 -14.02 5.76 8.10
C SER A 19 -12.88 5.29 7.21
N VAL A 20 -13.04 5.44 5.90
CA VAL A 20 -12.04 5.03 4.90
C VAL A 20 -11.75 6.18 3.95
N TYR A 21 -10.49 6.60 3.94
CA TYR A 21 -9.99 7.58 2.97
C TYR A 21 -9.42 6.88 1.74
N ASN A 22 -10.11 6.98 0.60
CA ASN A 22 -9.65 6.44 -0.67
C ASN A 22 -10.18 7.31 -1.82
N LYS A 23 -9.44 8.40 -2.11
CA LYS A 23 -9.77 9.40 -3.13
C LYS A 23 -8.86 9.21 -4.35
N CYS A 24 -9.37 9.55 -5.54
CA CYS A 24 -8.62 9.48 -6.78
C CYS A 24 -7.70 10.70 -6.93
N GLU A 25 -6.59 10.70 -6.19
CA GLU A 25 -5.59 11.77 -6.18
C GLU A 25 -4.17 11.20 -6.10
N ASP A 26 -3.15 12.02 -6.37
CA ASP A 26 -1.77 11.56 -6.22
C ASP A 26 -1.37 11.51 -4.74
N PHE A 27 -1.19 10.30 -4.22
CA PHE A 27 -0.68 10.04 -2.89
C PHE A 27 0.58 10.82 -2.52
N TYR A 28 1.59 10.89 -3.41
CA TYR A 28 2.84 11.58 -3.07
C TYR A 28 2.62 13.09 -2.95
N GLU A 29 1.72 13.64 -3.77
CA GLU A 29 1.35 15.05 -3.68
C GLU A 29 0.58 15.35 -2.39
N VAL A 30 -0.30 14.45 -1.96
CA VAL A 30 -1.02 14.55 -0.67
C VAL A 30 -0.04 14.56 0.50
N VAL A 31 0.96 13.67 0.47
CA VAL A 31 2.04 13.62 1.47
C VAL A 31 2.83 14.93 1.46
N ARG A 32 3.30 15.38 0.28
CA ARG A 32 4.10 16.59 0.12
C ARG A 32 3.37 17.85 0.59
N GLN A 33 2.06 17.91 0.37
CA GLN A 33 1.21 19.04 0.79
C GLN A 33 0.74 18.95 2.24
N GLY A 34 1.11 17.91 2.99
CA GLY A 34 0.65 17.72 4.38
C GLY A 34 -0.85 17.49 4.50
N ARG A 35 -1.49 16.99 3.44
CA ARG A 35 -2.95 16.75 3.38
C ARG A 35 -3.34 15.34 3.76
N VAL A 36 -2.40 14.52 4.24
CA VAL A 36 -2.70 13.16 4.72
C VAL A 36 -3.72 13.26 5.86
N PRO A 37 -4.92 12.67 5.73
CA PRO A 37 -5.92 12.71 6.79
C PRO A 37 -5.41 12.04 8.06
N LYS A 38 -5.94 12.45 9.21
CA LYS A 38 -5.73 11.71 10.46
C LYS A 38 -6.27 10.28 10.28
N HIS A 39 -5.44 9.29 10.60
CA HIS A 39 -5.76 7.89 10.43
C HIS A 39 -5.08 7.03 11.50
N ASP A 40 -5.66 5.84 11.70
CA ASP A 40 -5.17 4.84 12.65
C ASP A 40 -4.30 3.78 11.97
N VAL A 41 -4.57 3.47 10.70
CA VAL A 41 -3.88 2.43 9.93
C VAL A 41 -3.80 2.81 8.45
N VAL A 42 -2.74 2.38 7.77
CA VAL A 42 -2.59 2.48 6.31
C VAL A 42 -2.82 1.11 5.67
N VAL A 43 -3.62 1.04 4.61
CA VAL A 43 -3.81 -0.18 3.81
C VAL A 43 -3.65 0.17 2.35
N THR A 44 -2.69 -0.46 1.65
CA THR A 44 -2.49 -0.17 0.21
C THR A 44 -1.82 -1.32 -0.55
N ASN A 45 -1.97 -1.30 -1.88
CA ASN A 45 -0.98 -1.88 -2.79
C ASN A 45 -0.32 -0.70 -3.55
N PRO A 46 1.02 -0.58 -3.55
CA PRO A 46 1.68 0.42 -4.39
C PRO A 46 1.72 -0.04 -5.85
N PRO A 47 1.86 0.91 -6.80
CA PRO A 47 2.41 0.57 -8.10
C PRO A 47 3.80 -0.07 -7.94
N TYR A 48 4.08 -1.13 -8.71
CA TYR A 48 5.33 -1.89 -8.60
C TYR A 48 6.46 -1.39 -9.51
N SER A 49 6.21 -0.35 -10.30
CA SER A 49 7.18 0.26 -11.20
C SER A 49 8.06 1.30 -10.49
N GLY A 50 9.27 1.54 -11.02
CA GLY A 50 10.14 2.61 -10.54
C GLY A 50 10.52 2.48 -9.07
N ASP A 51 10.51 3.60 -8.36
CA ASP A 51 10.92 3.73 -6.96
C ASP A 51 9.74 3.77 -5.97
N HIS A 52 8.53 3.41 -6.43
CA HIS A 52 7.30 3.57 -5.65
C HIS A 52 7.30 2.77 -4.35
N VAL A 53 7.83 1.56 -4.38
CA VAL A 53 7.89 0.67 -3.20
C VAL A 53 8.86 1.22 -2.16
N GLU A 54 10.05 1.64 -2.59
CA GLU A 54 11.06 2.24 -1.70
C GLU A 54 10.50 3.49 -0.99
N LYS A 55 9.95 4.44 -1.76
CA LYS A 55 9.31 5.64 -1.23
C LYS A 55 8.15 5.34 -0.27
N LEU A 56 7.36 4.30 -0.57
CA LEU A 56 6.27 3.90 0.31
C LEU A 56 6.80 3.37 1.65
N LEU A 57 7.83 2.53 1.64
CA LEU A 57 8.43 1.97 2.86
C LEU A 57 9.03 3.08 3.72
N GLU A 58 9.76 4.02 3.11
CA GLU A 58 10.29 5.20 3.80
C GLU A 58 9.18 6.06 4.41
N TRP A 59 8.10 6.27 3.67
CA TRP A 59 6.95 7.02 4.17
C TRP A 59 6.25 6.28 5.32
N CYS A 60 6.03 4.98 5.21
CA CYS A 60 5.43 4.17 6.27
C CYS A 60 6.25 4.25 7.57
N ARG A 61 7.58 4.17 7.46
CA ARG A 61 8.51 4.34 8.58
C ARG A 61 8.37 5.72 9.23
N THR A 62 8.36 6.78 8.43
CA THR A 62 8.29 8.17 8.94
C THR A 62 6.90 8.58 9.43
N ASN A 63 5.83 8.03 8.86
CA ASN A 63 4.45 8.24 9.29
C ASN A 63 4.16 7.59 10.66
N GLY A 64 4.87 6.50 11.00
CA GLY A 64 4.82 5.89 12.33
C GLY A 64 3.47 5.26 12.70
N LYS A 65 2.59 5.04 11.72
CA LYS A 65 1.31 4.33 11.91
C LYS A 65 1.44 2.87 11.48
N PRO A 66 0.67 1.95 12.10
CA PRO A 66 0.53 0.59 11.59
C PRO A 66 0.10 0.59 10.12
N PHE A 67 0.58 -0.41 9.38
CA PHE A 67 0.28 -0.54 7.97
C PHE A 67 0.10 -1.98 7.50
N PHE A 68 -0.66 -2.15 6.44
CA PHE A 68 -0.82 -3.39 5.70
C PHE A 68 -0.52 -3.15 4.23
N LEU A 69 0.60 -3.73 3.75
CA LEU A 69 1.06 -3.55 2.38
C LEU A 69 0.93 -4.85 1.59
N LEU A 70 0.12 -4.82 0.52
CA LEU A 70 0.07 -5.92 -0.42
C LEU A 70 1.19 -5.73 -1.45
N MET A 71 2.23 -6.58 -1.40
CA MET A 71 3.39 -6.50 -2.29
C MET A 71 3.93 -7.90 -2.65
N PRO A 72 4.52 -8.06 -3.86
CA PRO A 72 5.34 -9.22 -4.20
C PRO A 72 6.52 -9.41 -3.24
N ASN A 73 6.83 -10.66 -2.89
CA ASN A 73 7.93 -10.99 -1.98
C ASN A 73 9.31 -10.52 -2.47
N HIS A 74 9.55 -10.43 -3.79
CA HIS A 74 10.85 -10.05 -4.34
C HIS A 74 11.32 -8.64 -3.92
N PHE A 75 10.40 -7.77 -3.50
CA PHE A 75 10.74 -6.46 -2.94
C PHE A 75 11.47 -6.57 -1.61
N CYS A 76 11.18 -7.61 -0.82
CA CYS A 76 11.85 -7.88 0.46
C CYS A 76 13.33 -8.26 0.28
N SER A 77 13.73 -8.63 -0.94
CA SER A 77 15.11 -8.98 -1.28
C SER A 77 15.89 -7.83 -1.93
N LYS A 78 15.29 -6.63 -2.04
CA LYS A 78 15.96 -5.48 -2.66
C LYS A 78 16.94 -4.82 -1.67
N PRO A 79 18.09 -4.30 -2.14
CA PRO A 79 19.07 -3.65 -1.25
C PRO A 79 18.50 -2.50 -0.42
N TYR A 80 17.57 -1.72 -0.99
CA TYR A 80 16.95 -0.60 -0.28
C TYR A 80 15.98 -1.03 0.83
N TYR A 81 15.55 -2.29 0.86
CA TYR A 81 14.39 -2.70 1.64
C TYR A 81 14.61 -2.52 3.14
N GLU A 82 15.75 -2.97 3.65
CA GLU A 82 16.12 -2.81 5.07
C GLU A 82 16.34 -1.33 5.42
N THR A 83 17.01 -0.57 4.54
CA THR A 83 17.26 0.86 4.76
C THR A 83 15.95 1.67 4.79
N ALA A 84 15.03 1.38 3.88
CA ALA A 84 13.76 2.10 3.76
C ALA A 84 12.85 1.84 4.98
N LEU A 85 12.81 0.60 5.47
CA LEU A 85 12.03 0.22 6.65
C LEU A 85 12.67 0.61 7.98
N GLY A 86 14.01 0.61 8.06
CA GLY A 86 14.71 0.80 9.33
C GLY A 86 14.47 -0.37 10.29
N ASP A 87 14.12 -0.07 11.54
CA ASP A 87 13.78 -1.10 12.53
C ASP A 87 12.44 -1.77 12.18
N ALA A 88 12.53 -3.01 11.72
CA ALA A 88 11.38 -3.83 11.32
C ALA A 88 10.91 -4.80 12.42
N SER A 89 11.37 -4.67 13.66
CA SER A 89 11.06 -5.60 14.77
C SER A 89 9.55 -5.77 15.05
N GLY A 90 8.73 -4.78 14.70
CA GLY A 90 7.27 -4.83 14.81
C GLY A 90 6.53 -5.38 13.58
N MET A 91 7.24 -5.80 12.53
CA MET A 91 6.64 -6.23 11.27
C MET A 91 6.59 -7.76 11.16
N LEU A 92 5.56 -8.23 10.46
CA LEU A 92 5.41 -9.63 10.10
C LEU A 92 5.02 -9.76 8.62
N TYR A 93 5.41 -10.89 8.03
CA TYR A 93 5.05 -11.21 6.66
C TYR A 93 3.94 -12.26 6.65
N LEU A 94 2.83 -11.91 6.00
CA LEU A 94 1.73 -12.84 5.77
C LEU A 94 1.85 -13.46 4.39
N PHE A 95 2.15 -14.75 4.36
CA PHE A 95 2.20 -15.52 3.12
C PHE A 95 1.00 -16.47 3.05
N PRO A 96 0.17 -16.39 1.99
CA PRO A 96 -0.93 -17.31 1.83
C PRO A 96 -0.41 -18.71 1.50
N ARG A 97 -1.07 -19.75 2.04
CA ARG A 97 -0.72 -21.17 1.74
C ARG A 97 -0.88 -21.53 0.26
N LYS A 98 -1.68 -20.78 -0.48
CA LYS A 98 -1.90 -20.91 -1.92
C LYS A 98 -1.49 -19.61 -2.60
N ARG A 99 -1.00 -19.70 -3.85
CA ARG A 99 -0.61 -18.52 -4.62
C ARG A 99 -1.78 -17.52 -4.70
N TYR A 100 -1.53 -16.30 -4.25
CA TYR A 100 -2.45 -15.19 -4.47
C TYR A 100 -2.36 -14.76 -5.95
N VAL A 101 -3.49 -14.77 -6.65
CA VAL A 101 -3.57 -14.38 -8.06
C VAL A 101 -4.26 -13.04 -8.13
N TYR A 102 -3.59 -12.04 -8.69
CA TYR A 102 -4.22 -10.77 -9.01
C TYR A 102 -5.28 -11.01 -10.08
N TRP A 103 -6.53 -10.73 -9.74
CA TRP A 103 -7.59 -10.71 -10.73
C TRP A 103 -7.52 -9.39 -11.50
N THR A 104 -7.26 -9.47 -12.80
CA THR A 104 -7.39 -8.32 -13.69
C THR A 104 -8.78 -8.35 -14.31
N PRO A 105 -9.59 -7.28 -14.17
CA PRO A 105 -10.88 -7.19 -14.84
C PRO A 105 -10.73 -7.40 -16.36
N LYS A 106 -11.71 -8.05 -16.99
CA LYS A 106 -11.72 -8.28 -18.44
C LYS A 106 -11.61 -6.92 -19.17
N GLY A 107 -10.70 -6.82 -20.13
CA GLY A 107 -10.48 -5.62 -20.95
C GLY A 107 -9.29 -4.73 -20.54
N LEU A 108 -8.64 -4.99 -19.39
CA LEU A 108 -7.50 -4.19 -18.89
C LEU A 108 -6.13 -4.84 -19.11
N ARG A 109 -6.07 -6.06 -19.65
CA ARG A 109 -4.82 -6.67 -20.13
C ARG A 109 -4.68 -6.37 -21.61
N THR A 110 -3.86 -5.39 -21.97
CA THR A 110 -3.31 -5.32 -23.34
C THR A 110 -2.44 -6.55 -23.58
N LYS A 111 -2.57 -7.13 -24.77
CA LYS A 111 -1.75 -8.26 -25.23
C LYS A 111 -0.27 -7.89 -25.22
#